data_AF-A0A3C1X120-F1
#
_entry.id   AF-A0A3C1X120-F1
#
_cell.length_a   1.000
_cell.length_b   1.000
_cell.length_c   1.000
_cell.angle_alpha   90.00
_cell.angle_beta   90.00
_cell.angle_gamma   90.00
#
_symmetry.space_group_name_H-M   'P 1'
#
loop_
_entity.id
_entity.type
_entity.pdbx_description
1 polymer ?
#
loop_
_entity_poly.entity_id
_entity_poly.type
_entity_poly.pdbx_seq_one_letter_code
_entity_poly.pdbx_strand_id
1 'polypeptide(L)'
;MVPDMRTSLIAFLLVSVLPILSVSAEDWSIPLAGNTYRTAPEPGGRGLRRDNGLQWSATQDVWTVYFHVDRPATLQLSLVGKFEAPADLQVQVADATLKVSVPEATDGNVAVGNVQVAKNGYVKLDLSGTVRKGDTFGSLRQLLVQSETPDLKVDFVRNNDGNMFYWGRRGPSAHLNYTVPRDLSLEYAYTELTVPEGQDTIGSYFMANGFSEGYFGMQVNSSTERRILFSVWSPFNTDNPKDIPAEQRIRMLAKGPDVHVGEFGNEGSGGQSYLVYPWKAGTVCRFLTRVQP
;
A
#
# COMPACT_ATOMS: atom_id res chain seq x y z
N MET A 1 84.52 -32.47 -33.80
CA MET A 1 83.94 -31.11 -33.85
C MET A 1 82.44 -31.26 -33.82
N VAL A 2 81.82 -31.01 -32.68
CA VAL A 2 80.36 -31.01 -32.49
C VAL A 2 79.98 -29.56 -32.15
N PRO A 3 78.94 -28.96 -32.77
CA PRO A 3 78.56 -27.60 -32.45
C PRO A 3 77.64 -27.56 -31.23
N ASP A 4 77.91 -26.58 -30.38
CA ASP A 4 77.23 -26.28 -29.12
C ASP A 4 75.97 -25.45 -29.41
N MET A 5 74.80 -25.94 -29.01
CA MET A 5 73.49 -25.32 -29.27
C MET A 5 73.01 -24.61 -28.00
N ARG A 6 73.22 -23.30 -27.92
CA ARG A 6 72.69 -22.45 -26.85
C ARG A 6 71.21 -22.12 -27.11
N THR A 7 70.33 -22.68 -26.30
CA THR A 7 68.90 -22.34 -26.23
C THR A 7 68.70 -21.11 -25.34
N SER A 8 68.25 -19.99 -25.92
CA SER A 8 67.79 -18.82 -25.18
C SER A 8 66.33 -19.01 -24.77
N LEU A 9 66.06 -19.00 -23.46
CA LEU A 9 64.71 -19.00 -22.89
C LEU A 9 64.17 -17.56 -22.86
N ILE A 10 63.15 -17.24 -23.67
CA ILE A 10 62.40 -15.99 -23.58
C ILE A 10 61.21 -16.22 -22.66
N ALA A 11 61.21 -15.58 -21.48
CA ALA A 11 60.09 -15.61 -20.55
C ALA A 11 59.02 -14.60 -21.00
N PHE A 12 57.86 -15.10 -21.44
CA PHE A 12 56.67 -14.27 -21.69
C PHE A 12 55.98 -13.97 -20.35
N LEU A 13 56.00 -12.71 -19.93
CA LEU A 13 55.24 -12.21 -18.79
C LEU A 13 53.77 -12.07 -19.21
N LEU A 14 52.90 -13.00 -18.80
CA LEU A 14 51.46 -12.90 -19.02
C LEU A 14 50.89 -11.89 -18.01
N VAL A 15 50.55 -10.68 -18.47
CA VAL A 15 49.79 -9.71 -17.69
C VAL A 15 48.31 -10.07 -17.81
N SER A 16 47.76 -10.72 -16.78
CA SER A 16 46.33 -11.00 -16.67
C SER A 16 45.57 -9.71 -16.37
N VAL A 17 44.95 -9.11 -17.39
CA VAL A 17 43.98 -8.01 -17.21
C VAL A 17 42.66 -8.63 -16.76
N LEU A 18 42.41 -8.62 -15.44
CA LEU A 18 41.09 -8.96 -14.90
C LEU A 18 40.11 -7.83 -15.26
N PRO A 19 38.98 -8.11 -15.92
CA PRO A 19 37.96 -7.11 -16.14
C PRO A 19 37.37 -6.71 -14.78
N ILE A 20 37.51 -5.44 -14.41
CA ILE A 20 36.78 -4.86 -13.30
C ILE A 20 35.32 -4.84 -13.74
N LEU A 21 34.50 -5.71 -13.16
CA LEU A 21 33.04 -5.63 -13.29
C LEU A 21 32.61 -4.33 -12.59
N SER A 22 32.39 -3.27 -13.36
CA SER A 22 31.69 -2.09 -12.88
C SER A 22 30.24 -2.48 -12.62
N VAL A 23 29.92 -2.74 -11.36
CA VAL A 23 28.53 -2.85 -10.93
C VAL A 23 27.93 -1.45 -11.02
N SER A 24 27.00 -1.23 -11.96
CA SER A 24 26.26 0.02 -12.04
C SER A 24 25.26 0.07 -10.88
N ALA A 25 25.26 1.17 -10.11
CA ALA A 25 24.22 1.40 -9.14
C ALA A 25 22.86 1.55 -9.85
N GLU A 26 21.86 0.79 -9.42
CA GLU A 26 20.47 0.97 -9.85
C GLU A 26 19.76 1.96 -8.92
N ASP A 27 18.81 2.72 -9.46
CA ASP A 27 18.03 3.70 -8.73
C ASP A 27 16.52 3.48 -8.88
N TRP A 28 15.81 3.67 -7.76
CA TRP A 28 14.34 3.63 -7.69
C TRP A 28 13.81 4.90 -7.05
N SER A 29 12.97 5.61 -7.78
CA SER A 29 12.25 6.78 -7.29
C SER A 29 10.89 6.39 -6.75
N ILE A 30 10.76 6.30 -5.43
CA ILE A 30 9.54 5.85 -4.74
C ILE A 30 8.65 7.06 -4.45
N PRO A 31 7.47 7.21 -5.09
CA PRO A 31 6.58 8.34 -4.82
C PRO A 31 5.99 8.24 -3.43
N LEU A 32 6.12 9.31 -2.63
CA LEU A 32 5.59 9.32 -1.26
C LEU A 32 4.06 9.27 -1.24
N ALA A 33 3.38 9.87 -2.23
CA ALA A 33 1.92 9.84 -2.29
C ALA A 33 1.30 8.46 -2.39
N GLY A 34 1.99 7.47 -2.97
CA GLY A 34 1.50 6.11 -3.10
C GLY A 34 1.96 5.17 -2.00
N ASN A 35 3.00 5.55 -1.24
CA ASN A 35 3.75 4.61 -0.39
C ASN A 35 3.91 5.08 1.07
N THR A 36 3.34 6.24 1.42
CA THR A 36 3.52 6.86 2.74
C THR A 36 2.23 6.96 3.54
N TYR A 37 2.33 6.73 4.84
CA TYR A 37 1.22 6.75 5.79
C TYR A 37 1.67 7.44 7.07
N ARG A 38 0.81 8.26 7.67
CA ARG A 38 1.05 8.69 9.05
C ARG A 38 0.79 7.50 9.96
N THR A 39 1.74 7.19 10.83
CA THR A 39 1.68 6.04 11.74
C THR A 39 1.68 6.46 13.21
N ALA A 40 2.04 7.70 13.52
CA ALA A 40 1.91 8.28 14.86
C ALA A 40 1.48 9.76 14.79
N PRO A 41 0.84 10.30 15.84
CA PRO A 41 0.34 9.60 17.04
C PRO A 41 -0.78 8.60 16.76
N GLU A 42 -1.55 8.81 15.68
CA GLU A 42 -2.61 7.89 15.24
C GLU A 42 -2.58 7.78 13.71
N PRO A 43 -2.93 6.61 13.14
CA PRO A 43 -3.02 6.43 11.70
C PRO A 43 -3.95 7.45 11.02
N GLY A 44 -3.58 7.88 9.81
CA GLY A 44 -4.40 8.77 8.98
C GLY A 44 -3.89 10.22 8.90
N GLY A 45 -4.77 11.21 9.07
CA GLY A 45 -4.39 12.63 9.05
C GLY A 45 -4.17 13.27 7.67
N ARG A 46 -3.89 14.58 7.69
CA ARG A 46 -3.67 15.41 6.49
C ARG A 46 -2.20 15.75 6.39
N GLY A 47 -1.56 15.32 5.31
CA GLY A 47 -0.14 15.63 5.03
C GLY A 47 0.25 15.28 3.60
N LEU A 48 -0.42 14.30 2.99
CA LEU A 48 -0.41 14.13 1.54
C LEU A 48 -1.30 15.19 0.88
N ARG A 49 -0.72 15.96 -0.03
CA ARG A 49 -1.34 17.07 -0.75
C ARG A 49 -1.88 16.64 -2.11
N ARG A 50 -2.64 17.54 -2.75
CA ARG A 50 -3.22 17.31 -4.09
C ARG A 50 -2.17 17.20 -5.20
N ASP A 51 -1.01 17.82 -5.00
CA ASP A 51 0.16 17.71 -5.87
C ASP A 51 0.98 16.43 -5.60
N ASN A 52 0.44 15.51 -4.80
CA ASN A 52 1.08 14.25 -4.42
C ASN A 52 2.36 14.44 -3.58
N GLY A 53 2.58 15.63 -3.00
CA GLY A 53 3.64 15.87 -2.03
C GLY A 53 3.24 15.52 -0.60
N LEU A 54 4.19 14.98 0.19
CA LEU A 54 4.11 14.90 1.63
C LEU A 54 4.61 16.21 2.24
N GLN A 55 3.76 16.87 3.03
CA GLN A 55 4.10 18.09 3.76
C GLN A 55 3.41 18.09 5.12
N TRP A 56 4.18 18.28 6.19
CA TRP A 56 3.67 18.29 7.56
C TRP A 56 4.47 19.26 8.44
N SER A 57 3.92 19.56 9.62
CA SER A 57 4.52 20.48 10.59
C SER A 57 4.44 19.99 12.04
N ALA A 58 3.66 18.97 12.36
CA ALA A 58 3.63 18.46 13.73
C ALA A 58 4.90 17.65 14.03
N THR A 59 5.57 17.92 15.16
CA THR A 59 6.79 17.19 15.59
C THR A 59 6.46 15.79 16.12
N GLN A 60 5.21 15.58 16.56
CA GLN A 60 4.71 14.28 16.99
C GLN A 60 4.32 13.36 15.83
N ASP A 61 4.23 13.90 14.60
CA ASP A 61 3.83 13.12 13.44
C ASP A 61 4.99 12.27 12.95
N VAL A 62 4.73 10.97 12.81
CA VAL A 62 5.61 10.02 12.13
C VAL A 62 4.97 9.61 10.82
N TRP A 63 5.69 9.78 9.71
CA TRP A 63 5.28 9.37 8.38
C TRP A 63 6.13 8.19 7.93
N THR A 64 5.50 7.03 7.75
CA THR A 64 6.18 5.80 7.36
C THR A 64 6.04 5.56 5.86
N VAL A 65 7.17 5.42 5.18
CA VAL A 65 7.27 4.97 3.78
C VAL A 65 7.51 3.46 3.76
N TYR A 66 6.79 2.74 2.89
CA TYR A 66 6.97 1.30 2.69
C TYR A 66 7.40 0.99 1.26
N PHE A 67 8.35 0.07 1.12
CA PHE A 67 8.73 -0.55 -0.14
C PHE A 67 9.31 -1.94 0.12
N HIS A 68 9.26 -2.84 -0.86
CA HIS A 68 9.73 -4.21 -0.70
C HIS A 68 11.03 -4.44 -1.46
N VAL A 69 11.96 -5.17 -0.84
CA VAL A 69 13.19 -5.65 -1.48
C VAL A 69 13.19 -7.18 -1.55
N ASP A 70 13.63 -7.76 -2.67
CA ASP A 70 13.58 -9.22 -2.87
C ASP A 70 14.74 -9.99 -2.21
N ARG A 71 15.76 -9.31 -1.68
CA ARG A 71 16.97 -9.88 -1.09
C ARG A 71 17.66 -8.91 -0.12
N PRO A 72 18.63 -9.39 0.69
CA PRO A 72 19.49 -8.50 1.47
C PRO A 72 20.24 -7.51 0.58
N ALA A 73 20.33 -6.25 0.98
CA ALA A 73 20.92 -5.19 0.16
C ALA A 73 21.46 -4.02 0.99
N THR A 74 22.47 -3.35 0.45
CA THR A 74 22.91 -2.03 0.92
C THR A 74 22.20 -0.95 0.13
N LEU A 75 21.47 -0.08 0.81
CA LEU A 75 20.68 1.00 0.19
C LEU A 75 21.28 2.36 0.54
N GLN A 76 21.47 3.22 -0.46
CA GLN A 76 21.73 4.64 -0.29
C GLN A 76 20.41 5.40 -0.45
N LEU A 77 20.05 6.20 0.55
CA LEU A 77 18.74 6.84 0.64
C LEU A 77 18.87 8.36 0.52
N SER A 78 17.97 8.98 -0.24
CA SER A 78 17.82 10.45 -0.32
C SER A 78 16.35 10.86 -0.37
N LEU A 79 16.00 11.96 0.29
CA LEU A 79 14.69 12.59 0.17
C LEU A 79 14.70 13.58 -0.99
N VAL A 80 13.67 13.56 -1.84
CA VAL A 80 13.53 14.49 -2.96
C VAL A 80 12.37 15.43 -2.69
N GLY A 81 12.64 16.73 -2.67
CA GLY A 81 11.60 17.72 -2.40
C GLY A 81 12.12 19.14 -2.18
N LYS A 82 11.21 20.01 -1.77
CA LYS A 82 11.47 21.42 -1.48
C LYS A 82 11.43 21.70 0.01
N PHE A 83 12.45 22.39 0.51
CA PHE A 83 12.53 22.96 1.85
C PHE A 83 12.58 24.47 1.73
N GLU A 84 11.65 25.18 2.37
CA GLU A 84 11.56 26.64 2.27
C GLU A 84 12.42 27.38 3.30
N ALA A 85 12.91 26.65 4.31
CA ALA A 85 13.74 27.14 5.39
C ALA A 85 14.50 25.97 6.04
N PRO A 86 15.48 26.24 6.93
CA PRO A 86 16.21 25.19 7.61
C PRO A 86 15.30 24.23 8.40
N ALA A 87 15.62 22.94 8.37
CA ALA A 87 14.88 21.88 9.07
C ALA A 87 15.79 20.70 9.45
N ASP A 88 15.50 20.09 10.59
CA ASP A 88 16.11 18.84 11.02
C ASP A 88 15.06 17.73 11.06
N LEU A 89 15.35 16.62 10.37
CA LEU A 89 14.54 15.43 10.33
C LEU A 89 15.27 14.27 11.00
N GLN A 90 14.49 13.28 11.42
CA GLN A 90 14.97 11.99 11.87
C GLN A 90 14.37 10.92 10.97
N VAL A 91 15.22 10.03 10.46
CA VAL A 91 14.84 8.88 9.67
C VAL A 91 15.22 7.61 10.42
N GLN A 92 14.25 6.75 10.70
CA GLN A 92 14.48 5.43 11.27
C GLN A 92 14.15 4.37 10.22
N VAL A 93 15.09 3.48 9.96
CA VAL A 93 14.97 2.45 8.91
C VAL A 93 15.87 1.26 9.26
N ALA A 94 15.31 0.05 9.17
CA ALA A 94 15.93 -1.14 9.76
C ALA A 94 16.33 -0.87 11.23
N ASP A 95 17.58 -1.14 11.61
CA ASP A 95 18.11 -0.87 12.95
C ASP A 95 18.81 0.50 13.06
N ALA A 96 18.80 1.30 11.98
CA ALA A 96 19.49 2.59 11.93
C ALA A 96 18.56 3.75 12.27
N THR A 97 19.10 4.73 13.00
CA THR A 97 18.50 6.05 13.19
C THR A 97 19.45 7.11 12.64
N LEU A 98 19.01 7.82 11.60
CA LEU A 98 19.78 8.79 10.85
C LEU A 98 19.22 10.20 11.09
N LYS A 99 20.10 11.16 11.37
CA LYS A 99 19.74 12.57 11.48
C LYS A 99 19.99 13.25 10.13
N VAL A 100 19.00 13.97 9.63
CA VAL A 100 19.08 14.67 8.35
C VAL A 100 18.92 16.16 8.63
N SER A 101 19.99 16.92 8.41
CA SER A 101 19.98 18.37 8.60
C SER A 101 19.92 19.07 7.26
N VAL A 102 18.95 19.97 7.11
CA VAL A 102 18.77 20.85 5.96
C VAL A 102 19.08 22.27 6.42
N PRO A 103 20.30 22.78 6.17
CA PRO A 103 20.77 24.02 6.80
C PRO A 103 20.25 25.29 6.13
N GLU A 104 19.70 25.18 4.92
CA GLU A 104 19.18 26.30 4.13
C GLU A 104 18.04 25.85 3.21
N ALA A 105 17.32 26.80 2.62
CA ALA A 105 16.27 26.50 1.66
C ALA A 105 16.84 25.82 0.42
N THR A 106 16.18 24.76 -0.06
CA THR A 106 16.65 23.97 -1.20
C THR A 106 15.47 23.28 -1.91
N ASP A 107 15.62 22.97 -3.20
CA ASP A 107 14.71 22.11 -3.97
C ASP A 107 15.56 21.08 -4.72
N GLY A 108 15.41 19.81 -4.37
CA GLY A 108 16.22 18.74 -4.93
C GLY A 108 16.42 17.59 -3.95
N ASN A 109 17.58 16.95 -4.05
CA ASN A 109 17.93 15.77 -3.27
C ASN A 109 18.61 16.16 -1.96
N VAL A 110 18.11 15.63 -0.85
CA VAL A 110 18.72 15.70 0.47
C VAL A 110 19.14 14.29 0.88
N ALA A 111 20.45 14.07 1.00
CA ALA A 111 20.99 12.77 1.39
C ALA A 111 20.52 12.39 2.80
N VAL A 112 20.06 11.14 2.95
CA VAL A 112 19.70 10.56 4.24
C VAL A 112 20.85 9.71 4.79
N GLY A 113 21.40 8.83 3.95
CA GLY A 113 22.53 7.98 4.29
C GLY A 113 22.39 6.54 3.79
N ASN A 114 23.35 5.71 4.20
CA ASN A 114 23.41 4.30 3.82
C ASN A 114 22.82 3.40 4.89
N VAL A 115 22.09 2.37 4.46
CA VAL A 115 21.39 1.42 5.34
C VAL A 115 21.61 0.00 4.84
N GLN A 116 21.82 -0.93 5.77
CA GLN A 116 21.88 -2.35 5.47
C GLN A 116 20.52 -3.00 5.76
N VAL A 117 19.95 -3.64 4.73
CA VAL A 117 18.73 -4.44 4.87
C VAL A 117 19.14 -5.91 4.88
N ALA A 118 18.94 -6.59 6.01
CA ALA A 118 19.49 -7.91 6.25
C ALA A 118 18.69 -9.07 5.60
N LYS A 119 17.44 -8.82 5.20
CA LYS A 119 16.51 -9.84 4.70
C LYS A 119 15.64 -9.27 3.57
N ASN A 120 15.12 -10.15 2.74
CA ASN A 120 14.03 -9.78 1.84
C ASN A 120 12.77 -9.41 2.63
N GLY A 121 11.90 -8.60 2.02
CA GLY A 121 10.65 -8.15 2.63
C GLY A 121 10.45 -6.65 2.53
N TYR A 122 9.42 -6.17 3.24
CA TYR A 122 9.15 -4.75 3.34
C TYR A 122 10.19 -4.03 4.20
N VAL A 123 10.78 -2.99 3.62
CA VAL A 123 11.52 -1.96 4.33
C VAL A 123 10.53 -0.91 4.82
N LYS A 124 10.58 -0.66 6.13
CA LYS A 124 9.82 0.37 6.82
C LYS A 124 10.76 1.55 7.11
N LEU A 125 10.46 2.73 6.56
CA LEU A 125 11.20 3.96 6.81
C LEU A 125 10.30 4.97 7.50
N ASP A 126 10.55 5.24 8.77
CA ASP A 126 9.84 6.24 9.56
C ASP A 126 10.52 7.60 9.43
N LEU A 127 9.76 8.61 9.04
CA LEU A 127 10.20 9.99 8.85
C LEU A 127 9.53 10.90 9.88
N SER A 128 10.33 11.58 10.68
CA SER A 128 9.88 12.51 11.72
C SER A 128 10.56 13.87 11.58
N GLY A 129 9.83 14.94 11.88
CA GLY A 129 10.40 16.29 11.94
C GLY A 129 10.78 16.66 13.37
N THR A 130 12.00 17.15 13.59
CA THR A 130 12.52 17.47 14.94
C THR A 130 12.61 18.98 15.17
N VAL A 131 13.24 19.71 14.24
CA VAL A 131 13.37 21.18 14.30
C VAL A 131 12.98 21.76 12.94
N ARG A 132 12.29 22.91 12.92
CA ARG A 132 12.04 23.67 11.68
C ARG A 132 12.12 25.16 11.97
N LYS A 133 12.60 25.93 10.99
CA LYS A 133 12.59 27.39 11.00
C LYS A 133 11.48 27.99 10.13
N GLY A 134 10.92 27.23 9.20
CA GLY A 134 9.75 27.61 8.41
C GLY A 134 8.45 26.95 8.90
N ASP A 135 7.41 27.07 8.10
CA ASP A 135 6.07 26.59 8.47
C ASP A 135 5.96 25.06 8.50
N THR A 136 6.73 24.36 7.66
CA THR A 136 6.69 22.89 7.52
C THR A 136 8.09 22.28 7.52
N PHE A 137 8.15 20.95 7.65
CA PHE A 137 9.38 20.15 7.51
C PHE A 137 9.78 19.90 6.05
N GLY A 138 9.36 20.77 5.13
CA GLY A 138 9.49 20.59 3.68
C GLY A 138 8.23 20.05 3.00
N SER A 139 8.28 20.00 1.67
CA SER A 139 7.32 19.37 0.76
C SER A 139 8.07 18.31 -0.05
N LEU A 140 7.90 17.06 0.35
CA LEU A 140 8.67 15.91 -0.14
C LEU A 140 7.84 15.13 -1.17
N ARG A 141 8.45 14.79 -2.30
CA ARG A 141 7.75 14.10 -3.39
C ARG A 141 8.14 12.63 -3.47
N GLN A 142 9.43 12.32 -3.28
CA GLN A 142 9.96 10.97 -3.48
C GLN A 142 11.00 10.61 -2.42
N LEU A 143 11.12 9.31 -2.18
CA LEU A 143 12.31 8.69 -1.61
C LEU A 143 13.11 8.10 -2.77
N LEU A 144 14.33 8.57 -2.98
CA LEU A 144 15.28 7.97 -3.89
C LEU A 144 16.03 6.87 -3.16
N VAL A 145 15.97 5.65 -3.70
CA VAL A 145 16.69 4.48 -3.22
C VAL A 145 17.71 4.09 -4.28
N GLN A 146 18.97 3.99 -3.93
CA GLN A 146 20.04 3.53 -4.83
C GLN A 146 20.74 2.32 -4.23
N SER A 147 21.18 1.38 -5.06
CA SER A 147 21.90 0.19 -4.60
C SER A 147 22.87 -0.32 -5.65
N GLU A 148 24.03 -0.76 -5.20
CA GLU A 148 24.99 -1.54 -6.00
C GLU A 148 24.78 -3.05 -5.80
N THR A 149 23.72 -3.48 -5.11
CA THR A 149 23.42 -4.90 -4.97
C THR A 149 22.95 -5.45 -6.33
N PRO A 150 23.66 -6.41 -6.95
CA PRO A 150 23.30 -6.88 -8.28
C PRO A 150 21.90 -7.51 -8.34
N ASP A 151 21.18 -7.17 -9.41
CA ASP A 151 19.83 -7.67 -9.72
C ASP A 151 18.79 -7.46 -8.60
N LEU A 152 18.99 -6.46 -7.73
CA LEU A 152 18.05 -6.12 -6.67
C LEU A 152 16.70 -5.73 -7.28
N LYS A 153 15.61 -6.32 -6.78
CA LYS A 153 14.26 -5.90 -7.17
C LYS A 153 13.62 -5.11 -6.05
N VAL A 154 13.05 -3.96 -6.43
CA VAL A 154 12.32 -3.08 -5.53
C VAL A 154 10.88 -2.91 -6.00
N ASP A 155 9.94 -3.27 -5.13
CA ASP A 155 8.49 -3.22 -5.39
C ASP A 155 7.80 -2.18 -4.50
N PHE A 156 6.98 -1.35 -5.14
CA PHE A 156 6.26 -0.23 -4.54
C PHE A 156 5.17 0.26 -5.51
N VAL A 157 4.28 1.15 -5.04
CA VAL A 157 3.30 1.82 -5.89
C VAL A 157 4.02 2.84 -6.79
N ARG A 158 4.15 2.52 -8.09
CA ARG A 158 5.08 3.20 -9.01
C ARG A 158 4.63 4.58 -9.48
N ASN A 159 3.34 4.74 -9.80
CA ASN A 159 2.78 5.97 -10.34
C ASN A 159 1.28 6.07 -10.00
N ASN A 160 0.62 7.14 -10.44
CA ASN A 160 -0.81 7.37 -10.17
C ASN A 160 -1.73 6.99 -11.35
N ASP A 161 -1.23 6.22 -12.33
CA ASP A 161 -2.04 5.82 -13.48
C ASP A 161 -3.26 5.04 -13.00
N GLY A 162 -4.45 5.38 -13.50
CA GLY A 162 -5.69 4.73 -13.04
C GLY A 162 -6.01 4.95 -11.56
N ASN A 163 -5.57 6.05 -10.95
CA ASN A 163 -5.76 6.37 -9.53
C ASN A 163 -5.03 5.40 -8.58
N MET A 164 -3.88 4.87 -9.02
CA MET A 164 -3.16 3.82 -8.28
C MET A 164 -2.59 4.29 -6.94
N PHE A 165 -2.39 5.58 -6.68
CA PHE A 165 -2.03 6.03 -5.32
C PHE A 165 -3.18 5.83 -4.33
N TYR A 166 -4.43 5.96 -4.77
CA TYR A 166 -5.59 5.63 -3.95
C TYR A 166 -5.72 4.11 -3.76
N TRP A 167 -5.68 3.33 -4.85
CA TRP A 167 -5.85 1.88 -4.80
C TRP A 167 -4.69 1.15 -4.13
N GLY A 168 -3.46 1.50 -4.47
CA GLY A 168 -2.25 0.94 -3.89
C GLY A 168 -2.16 1.17 -2.38
N ARG A 169 -2.67 2.32 -1.90
CA ARG A 169 -2.72 2.61 -0.45
C ARG A 169 -3.83 1.89 0.30
N ARG A 170 -4.90 1.50 -0.39
CA ARG A 170 -5.92 0.59 0.18
C ARG A 170 -5.38 -0.84 0.30
N GLY A 171 -4.41 -1.19 -0.54
CA GLY A 171 -3.80 -2.51 -0.56
C GLY A 171 -4.63 -3.55 -1.32
N PRO A 172 -4.07 -4.76 -1.51
CA PRO A 172 -4.72 -5.81 -2.27
C PRO A 172 -5.82 -6.50 -1.45
N SER A 173 -7.08 -6.37 -1.88
CA SER A 173 -8.17 -7.19 -1.35
C SER A 173 -7.92 -8.67 -1.66
N ALA A 174 -8.20 -9.54 -0.70
CA ALA A 174 -8.12 -11.00 -0.87
C ALA A 174 -9.51 -11.63 -0.82
N HIS A 175 -9.67 -12.76 -1.50
CA HIS A 175 -10.96 -13.46 -1.62
C HIS A 175 -10.76 -14.96 -1.41
N LEU A 176 -11.70 -15.59 -0.72
CA LEU A 176 -11.84 -17.04 -0.63
C LEU A 176 -13.08 -17.44 -1.42
N ASN A 177 -12.90 -18.31 -2.41
CA ASN A 177 -14.00 -18.81 -3.23
C ASN A 177 -14.29 -20.27 -2.84
N TYR A 178 -15.55 -20.57 -2.55
CA TYR A 178 -16.00 -21.93 -2.32
C TYR A 178 -16.29 -22.62 -3.65
N THR A 179 -15.81 -23.85 -3.80
CA THR A 179 -16.21 -24.69 -4.94
C THR A 179 -17.59 -25.27 -4.65
N VAL A 180 -18.58 -24.85 -5.40
CA VAL A 180 -19.97 -25.33 -5.29
C VAL A 180 -20.25 -26.37 -6.39
N PRO A 181 -20.98 -27.47 -6.09
CA PRO A 181 -21.43 -28.43 -7.11
C PRO A 181 -22.32 -27.73 -8.15
N ARG A 182 -22.05 -27.98 -9.44
CA ARG A 182 -22.78 -27.33 -10.55
C ARG A 182 -24.11 -28.00 -10.89
N ASP A 183 -24.30 -29.23 -10.42
CA ASP A 183 -25.46 -30.09 -10.64
C ASP A 183 -26.53 -29.95 -9.56
N LEU A 184 -26.27 -29.12 -8.54
CA LEU A 184 -27.23 -28.84 -7.47
C LEU A 184 -27.83 -27.44 -7.63
N SER A 185 -29.16 -27.38 -7.50
CA SER A 185 -29.86 -26.11 -7.27
C SER A 185 -29.68 -25.70 -5.81
N LEU A 186 -28.78 -24.75 -5.56
CA LEU A 186 -28.51 -24.20 -4.25
C LEU A 186 -29.32 -22.93 -4.03
N GLU A 187 -30.05 -22.87 -2.93
CA GLU A 187 -30.88 -21.72 -2.56
C GLU A 187 -30.26 -20.90 -1.42
N TYR A 188 -29.52 -21.55 -0.51
CA TYR A 188 -28.96 -20.92 0.68
C TYR A 188 -27.44 -21.05 0.74
N ALA A 189 -26.78 -19.98 1.15
CA ALA A 189 -25.38 -19.97 1.56
C ALA A 189 -25.29 -19.56 3.03
N TYR A 190 -24.60 -20.37 3.83
CA TYR A 190 -24.39 -20.14 5.26
C TYR A 190 -22.89 -20.04 5.56
N THR A 191 -22.49 -18.97 6.26
CA THR A 191 -21.11 -18.75 6.71
C THR A 191 -21.09 -18.30 8.16
N GLU A 192 -20.21 -18.89 8.96
CA GLU A 192 -19.79 -18.34 10.24
C GLU A 192 -18.49 -17.56 10.05
N LEU A 193 -18.45 -16.31 10.48
CA LEU A 193 -17.29 -15.43 10.34
C LEU A 193 -16.90 -14.86 11.70
N THR A 194 -15.61 -14.96 12.02
CA THR A 194 -15.02 -14.39 13.24
C THR A 194 -13.83 -13.53 12.85
N VAL A 195 -13.85 -12.26 13.26
CA VAL A 195 -12.67 -11.37 13.15
C VAL A 195 -11.92 -11.45 14.47
N PRO A 196 -10.65 -11.89 14.50
CA PRO A 196 -9.88 -11.94 15.75
C PRO A 196 -9.76 -10.58 16.43
N GLU A 197 -9.62 -10.56 17.76
CA GLU A 197 -9.38 -9.32 18.50
C GLU A 197 -8.12 -8.61 18.00
N GLY A 198 -8.22 -7.30 17.76
CA GLY A 198 -7.14 -6.48 17.21
C GLY A 198 -6.96 -6.59 15.69
N GLN A 199 -7.77 -7.38 14.99
CA GLN A 199 -7.78 -7.49 13.52
C GLN A 199 -8.97 -6.77 12.87
N ASP A 200 -9.72 -5.98 13.62
CA ASP A 200 -10.90 -5.23 13.19
C ASP A 200 -10.55 -3.76 12.89
N THR A 201 -9.57 -3.56 12.02
CA THR A 201 -9.10 -2.23 11.59
C THR A 201 -10.23 -1.39 10.98
N ILE A 202 -10.32 -0.12 11.37
CA ILE A 202 -11.28 0.83 10.80
C ILE A 202 -11.03 0.98 9.29
N GLY A 203 -12.11 0.91 8.50
CA GLY A 203 -12.06 0.92 7.04
C GLY A 203 -12.09 -0.48 6.40
N SER A 204 -12.02 -1.55 7.19
CA SER A 204 -12.12 -2.92 6.69
C SER A 204 -13.56 -3.34 6.39
N TYR A 205 -13.71 -4.16 5.34
CA TYR A 205 -14.94 -4.88 5.03
C TYR A 205 -14.69 -6.38 5.04
N PHE A 206 -15.36 -7.08 5.96
CA PHE A 206 -15.33 -8.54 6.08
C PHE A 206 -16.55 -9.11 5.37
N MET A 207 -16.40 -9.35 4.07
CA MET A 207 -17.46 -9.93 3.23
C MET A 207 -17.57 -11.42 3.54
N ALA A 208 -18.76 -11.88 3.96
CA ALA A 208 -18.99 -13.26 4.36
C ALA A 208 -19.55 -14.10 3.21
N ASN A 209 -20.64 -13.64 2.57
CA ASN A 209 -21.33 -14.36 1.50
C ASN A 209 -21.38 -13.48 0.24
N GLY A 210 -20.53 -13.79 -0.73
CA GLY A 210 -20.57 -13.20 -2.07
C GLY A 210 -21.37 -14.06 -3.03
N PHE A 211 -22.00 -13.43 -4.00
CA PHE A 211 -22.67 -14.09 -5.12
C PHE A 211 -22.44 -13.27 -6.40
N SER A 212 -22.79 -13.82 -7.56
CA SER A 212 -22.48 -13.20 -8.85
C SER A 212 -23.04 -11.79 -9.02
N GLU A 213 -24.16 -11.49 -8.36
CA GLU A 213 -24.85 -10.21 -8.43
C GLU A 213 -24.75 -9.40 -7.14
N GLY A 214 -23.91 -9.75 -6.16
CA GLY A 214 -23.87 -9.00 -4.91
C GLY A 214 -22.99 -9.54 -3.80
N TYR A 215 -23.14 -8.92 -2.63
CA TYR A 215 -22.36 -9.26 -1.44
C TYR A 215 -23.14 -9.06 -0.15
N PHE A 216 -22.78 -9.83 0.86
CA PHE A 216 -23.29 -9.71 2.23
C PHE A 216 -22.16 -9.89 3.25
N GLY A 217 -22.01 -8.95 4.18
CA GLY A 217 -20.92 -8.98 5.16
C GLY A 217 -21.02 -7.91 6.23
N MET A 218 -19.89 -7.62 6.90
CA MET A 218 -19.83 -6.64 7.99
C MET A 218 -18.60 -5.72 7.92
N GLN A 219 -18.78 -4.47 8.31
CA GLN A 219 -17.81 -3.38 8.19
C GLN A 219 -17.41 -2.79 9.55
N VAL A 220 -16.20 -2.25 9.60
CA VAL A 220 -15.76 -1.31 10.65
C VAL A 220 -15.70 0.08 10.05
N ASN A 221 -16.74 0.90 10.26
CA ASN A 221 -16.88 2.17 9.58
C ASN A 221 -16.19 3.31 10.32
N SER A 222 -16.23 3.28 11.66
CA SER A 222 -15.56 4.26 12.53
C SER A 222 -15.32 3.65 13.92
N SER A 223 -14.78 4.45 14.84
CA SER A 223 -14.67 4.08 16.25
C SER A 223 -16.02 3.90 16.95
N THR A 224 -17.12 4.39 16.36
CA THR A 224 -18.46 4.39 16.96
C THR A 224 -19.52 3.72 16.11
N GLU A 225 -19.18 3.30 14.88
CA GLU A 225 -20.14 2.73 13.95
C GLU A 225 -19.59 1.50 13.24
N ARG A 226 -20.42 0.46 13.22
CA ARG A 226 -20.20 -0.79 12.50
C ARG A 226 -21.49 -1.18 11.79
N ARG A 227 -21.36 -1.71 10.58
CA ARG A 227 -22.51 -2.03 9.72
C ARG A 227 -22.50 -3.49 9.32
N ILE A 228 -23.68 -4.10 9.25
CA ILE A 228 -23.94 -5.27 8.42
C ILE A 228 -24.45 -4.74 7.09
N LEU A 229 -23.81 -5.09 5.97
CA LEU A 229 -24.09 -4.53 4.64
C LEU A 229 -24.49 -5.66 3.68
N PHE A 230 -25.58 -5.44 2.95
CA PHE A 230 -26.06 -6.30 1.87
C PHE A 230 -26.32 -5.46 0.61
N SER A 231 -25.72 -5.83 -0.51
CA SER A 231 -25.87 -5.12 -1.78
C SER A 231 -26.11 -6.08 -2.93
N VAL A 232 -26.88 -5.61 -3.91
CA VAL A 232 -27.17 -6.30 -5.17
C VAL A 232 -26.97 -5.32 -6.32
N TRP A 233 -26.16 -5.69 -7.31
CA TRP A 233 -25.97 -4.93 -8.54
C TRP A 233 -27.21 -5.06 -9.44
N SER A 234 -27.58 -3.94 -10.07
CA SER A 234 -28.50 -3.93 -11.20
C SER A 234 -27.85 -4.59 -12.42
N PRO A 235 -28.61 -5.27 -13.30
CA PRO A 235 -28.09 -5.72 -14.58
C PRO A 235 -27.79 -4.56 -15.56
N PHE A 236 -28.24 -3.34 -15.25
CA PHE A 236 -27.97 -2.16 -16.07
C PHE A 236 -26.57 -1.59 -15.80
N ASN A 237 -25.74 -1.50 -16.84
CA ASN A 237 -24.37 -0.99 -16.72
C ASN A 237 -24.35 0.54 -16.65
N THR A 238 -24.20 1.08 -15.44
CA THR A 238 -24.02 2.52 -15.16
C THR A 238 -23.35 2.72 -13.81
N ASP A 239 -22.66 3.84 -13.64
CA ASP A 239 -22.16 4.32 -12.34
C ASP A 239 -23.14 5.24 -11.62
N ASN A 240 -24.24 5.62 -12.26
CA ASN A 240 -25.28 6.46 -11.67
C ASN A 240 -26.60 5.66 -11.54
N PRO A 241 -27.03 5.29 -10.32
CA PRO A 241 -28.23 4.48 -10.11
C PRO A 241 -29.51 5.14 -10.63
N LYS A 242 -29.53 6.48 -10.74
CA LYS A 242 -30.68 7.22 -11.26
C LYS A 242 -30.94 6.96 -12.74
N ASP A 243 -29.93 6.52 -13.49
CA ASP A 243 -30.03 6.22 -14.92
C ASP A 243 -30.60 4.83 -15.18
N ILE A 244 -30.74 3.99 -14.14
CA ILE A 244 -31.27 2.64 -14.27
C ILE A 244 -32.77 2.71 -14.65
N PRO A 245 -33.20 2.06 -15.75
CA PRO A 245 -34.61 1.92 -16.10
C PRO A 245 -35.42 1.24 -15.00
N ALA A 246 -36.68 1.62 -14.80
CA ALA A 246 -37.50 1.17 -13.66
C ALA A 246 -37.70 -0.36 -13.60
N GLU A 247 -37.65 -1.03 -14.74
CA GLU A 247 -37.73 -2.48 -14.90
C GLU A 247 -36.43 -3.23 -14.57
N GLN A 248 -35.29 -2.51 -14.53
CA GLN A 248 -33.98 -3.07 -14.19
C GLN A 248 -33.50 -2.66 -12.79
N ARG A 249 -34.23 -1.79 -12.09
CA ARG A 249 -33.90 -1.41 -10.71
C ARG A 249 -34.08 -2.58 -9.75
N ILE A 250 -33.15 -2.69 -8.80
CA ILE A 250 -33.30 -3.55 -7.65
C ILE A 250 -34.48 -3.07 -6.81
N ARG A 251 -35.43 -3.96 -6.53
CA ARG A 251 -36.64 -3.66 -5.77
C ARG A 251 -36.53 -4.20 -4.36
N MET A 252 -36.84 -3.36 -3.38
CA MET A 252 -36.94 -3.77 -1.98
C MET A 252 -38.24 -4.57 -1.78
N LEU A 253 -38.11 -5.88 -1.53
CA LEU A 253 -39.25 -6.77 -1.26
C LEU A 253 -39.63 -6.79 0.23
N ALA A 254 -38.64 -6.72 1.11
CA ALA A 254 -38.80 -6.73 2.55
C ALA A 254 -37.71 -5.88 3.22
N LYS A 255 -37.98 -5.45 4.45
CA LYS A 255 -37.09 -4.61 5.24
C LYS A 255 -37.14 -5.04 6.71
N GLY A 256 -35.99 -5.37 7.28
CA GLY A 256 -35.87 -5.65 8.71
C GLY A 256 -36.01 -4.38 9.56
N PRO A 257 -36.31 -4.52 10.87
CA PRO A 257 -36.24 -3.41 11.82
C PRO A 257 -34.88 -2.71 11.75
N ASP A 258 -34.89 -1.38 11.83
CA ASP A 258 -33.69 -0.51 11.86
C ASP A 258 -32.73 -0.61 10.67
N VAL A 259 -33.08 -1.38 9.63
CA VAL A 259 -32.31 -1.45 8.39
C VAL A 259 -32.47 -0.13 7.63
N HIS A 260 -31.36 0.39 7.12
CA HIS A 260 -31.34 1.46 6.14
C HIS A 260 -31.32 0.87 4.74
N VAL A 261 -32.08 1.44 3.81
CA VAL A 261 -32.16 0.97 2.41
C VAL A 261 -31.90 2.14 1.49
N GLY A 262 -31.14 1.92 0.43
CA GLY A 262 -30.78 2.93 -0.54
C GLY A 262 -30.19 2.30 -1.81
N GLU A 263 -29.52 3.14 -2.59
CA GLU A 263 -28.88 2.79 -3.85
C GLU A 263 -27.37 3.07 -3.77
N PHE A 264 -26.59 2.45 -4.66
CA PHE A 264 -25.15 2.71 -4.78
C PHE A 264 -24.75 2.91 -6.25
N GLY A 265 -23.56 3.49 -6.46
CA GLY A 265 -22.99 3.88 -7.75
C GLY A 265 -21.46 4.03 -7.71
N ASN A 266 -20.84 4.41 -8.83
CA ASN A 266 -19.38 4.56 -9.04
C ASN A 266 -18.56 3.25 -8.98
N GLU A 267 -19.22 2.10 -8.96
CA GLU A 267 -18.63 0.76 -9.01
C GLU A 267 -19.58 -0.21 -9.73
N GLY A 268 -20.18 0.27 -10.82
CA GLY A 268 -21.52 -0.16 -11.20
C GLY A 268 -22.57 0.43 -10.25
N SER A 269 -23.84 0.06 -10.43
CA SER A 269 -24.95 0.61 -9.64
C SER A 269 -25.96 -0.45 -9.24
N GLY A 270 -26.66 -0.22 -8.13
CA GLY A 270 -27.62 -1.19 -7.62
C GLY A 270 -28.32 -0.76 -6.34
N GLY A 271 -28.95 -1.72 -5.68
CA GLY A 271 -29.60 -1.54 -4.40
C GLY A 271 -28.71 -1.99 -3.25
N GLN A 272 -28.72 -1.26 -2.14
CA GLN A 272 -28.01 -1.66 -0.92
C GLN A 272 -28.89 -1.48 0.31
N SER A 273 -28.57 -2.26 1.34
CA SER A 273 -29.15 -2.13 2.66
C SER A 273 -28.10 -2.35 3.74
N TYR A 274 -28.21 -1.65 4.85
CA TYR A 274 -27.33 -1.88 5.99
C TYR A 274 -28.05 -1.75 7.33
N LEU A 275 -27.60 -2.52 8.30
CA LEU A 275 -27.98 -2.39 9.71
C LEU A 275 -26.78 -1.84 10.48
N VAL A 276 -26.96 -0.77 11.25
CA VAL A 276 -25.96 -0.37 12.24
C VAL A 276 -26.01 -1.37 13.39
N TYR A 277 -24.99 -2.21 13.48
CA TYR A 277 -24.93 -3.29 14.46
C TYR A 277 -23.52 -3.34 15.06
N PRO A 278 -23.36 -3.10 16.38
CA PRO A 278 -22.06 -3.01 17.03
C PRO A 278 -21.46 -4.40 17.29
N TRP A 279 -21.24 -5.18 16.23
CA TRP A 279 -20.54 -6.46 16.33
C TRP A 279 -19.14 -6.27 16.92
N LYS A 280 -18.65 -7.29 17.62
CA LYS A 280 -17.35 -7.24 18.31
C LYS A 280 -16.39 -8.24 17.70
N ALA A 281 -15.12 -7.87 17.60
CA ALA A 281 -14.06 -8.82 17.34
C ALA A 281 -14.08 -9.95 18.40
N GLY A 282 -13.63 -11.14 18.01
CA GLY A 282 -13.70 -12.36 18.81
C GLY A 282 -15.08 -13.04 18.83
N THR A 283 -16.13 -12.41 18.31
CA THR A 283 -17.49 -12.98 18.28
C THR A 283 -17.80 -13.66 16.95
N VAL A 284 -18.38 -14.86 17.00
CA VAL A 284 -18.88 -15.57 15.82
C VAL A 284 -20.14 -14.89 15.29
N CYS A 285 -20.05 -14.31 14.10
CA CYS A 285 -21.18 -13.75 13.35
C CYS A 285 -21.65 -14.74 12.29
N ARG A 286 -22.97 -14.91 12.14
CA ARG A 286 -23.57 -15.91 11.23
C ARG A 286 -24.32 -15.20 10.10
N PHE A 287 -23.98 -15.55 8.87
CA PHE A 287 -24.55 -14.97 7.67
C PHE A 287 -25.29 -16.04 6.89
N LEU A 288 -26.57 -15.80 6.62
CA LEU A 288 -27.40 -16.64 5.76
C LEU A 288 -27.88 -15.80 4.59
N THR A 289 -27.51 -16.18 3.38
CA THR A 289 -27.98 -15.55 2.14
C THR A 289 -28.89 -16.52 1.41
N ARG A 290 -30.03 -16.02 0.90
CA ARG A 290 -30.97 -16.79 0.09
C ARG A 290 -31.03 -16.20 -1.31
N VAL A 291 -30.89 -17.03 -2.34
CA VAL A 291 -31.09 -16.64 -3.75
C VAL A 291 -32.13 -17.58 -4.34
N GLN A 292 -33.23 -17.03 -4.82
CA GLN A 292 -34.33 -17.77 -5.44
C GLN A 292 -34.68 -17.12 -6.80
N PRO A 293 -34.58 -17.86 -7.91
CA PRO A 293 -35.01 -17.40 -9.23
C PRO A 293 -36.51 -17.15 -9.35
#